data_AF-A0A321LGF0-F1
#
_entry.id   AF-A0A321LGF0-F1
#
_cell.length_a   1.000
_cell.length_b   1.000
_cell.length_c   1.000
_cell.angle_alpha   90.00
_cell.angle_beta   90.00
_cell.angle_gamma   90.00
#
_symmetry.space_group_name_H-M   'P 1'
#
loop_
_entity.id
_entity.type
_entity.pdbx_description
1 polymer ?
#
loop_
_entity_poly.entity_id
_entity_poly.type
_entity_poly.pdbx_seq_one_letter_code
_entity_poly.pdbx_strand_id
1 'polypeptide(L)'
;MKWNNAKITVVLVLSSLAVTTIAQAQNTTQANTDALFQKAESLAKSDIAGALAVFELIMQQSVEKDRRMFGRADGEYWDLIQKENSYPRAYDFFAQLAAAHPESADVLGSEGSAIGGYLGWLQSKGLGQLADEQFIATLDSKAHDAFAKALKIDPENFSALFGYAIYESYKPDGKAHSKELFAKLDTLRAGHPYYPWSYIDQMKKQRLGN
;
A
#
# COMPACT_ATOMS: atom_id res chain seq x y z
N MET A 1 18.41 -79.30 0.84
CA MET A 1 18.64 -78.29 -0.22
C MET A 1 17.29 -77.90 -0.82
N LYS A 2 16.65 -76.84 -0.30
CA LYS A 2 15.52 -76.10 -0.91
C LYS A 2 15.62 -74.66 -0.37
N TRP A 3 15.94 -73.71 -1.24
CA TRP A 3 16.04 -72.29 -0.92
C TRP A 3 14.69 -71.64 -1.25
N ASN A 4 14.04 -71.02 -0.26
CA ASN A 4 12.86 -70.18 -0.48
C ASN A 4 13.29 -68.72 -0.54
N ASN A 5 13.06 -68.11 -1.71
CA ASN A 5 13.25 -66.69 -1.96
C ASN A 5 12.11 -65.88 -1.32
N ALA A 6 12.41 -65.11 -0.27
CA ALA A 6 11.53 -64.05 0.21
C ALA A 6 12.01 -62.71 -0.33
N LYS A 7 11.25 -62.14 -1.28
CA LYS A 7 11.41 -60.76 -1.73
C LYS A 7 10.80 -59.84 -0.67
N ILE A 8 11.61 -59.04 0.01
CA ILE A 8 11.12 -57.93 0.83
C ILE A 8 11.18 -56.67 -0.02
N THR A 9 10.00 -56.21 -0.43
CA THR A 9 9.79 -54.88 -1.02
C THR A 9 9.83 -53.86 0.11
N VAL A 10 10.85 -53.00 0.15
CA VAL A 10 10.82 -51.80 1.00
C VAL A 10 10.08 -50.71 0.24
N VAL A 11 8.85 -50.41 0.67
CA VAL A 11 8.10 -49.24 0.22
C VAL A 11 8.67 -48.03 0.97
N LEU A 12 9.31 -47.12 0.25
CA LEU A 12 9.63 -45.77 0.73
C LEU A 12 8.32 -45.00 0.87
N VAL A 13 7.87 -44.78 2.11
CA VAL A 13 6.85 -43.78 2.43
C VAL A 13 7.58 -42.55 2.99
N LEU A 14 7.94 -41.63 2.11
CA LEU A 14 8.46 -40.30 2.49
C LEU A 14 7.83 -39.25 1.57
N SER A 15 6.55 -38.98 1.78
CA SER A 15 5.87 -37.86 1.11
C SER A 15 4.50 -37.58 1.75
N SER A 16 4.50 -37.00 2.96
CA SER A 16 3.28 -36.32 3.46
C SER A 16 3.49 -35.28 4.57
N LEU A 17 4.64 -35.20 5.24
CA LEU A 17 4.84 -34.25 6.34
C LEU A 17 5.14 -32.80 5.91
N ALA A 18 5.51 -32.56 4.64
CA ALA A 18 5.82 -31.21 4.15
C ALA A 18 4.58 -30.40 3.76
N VAL A 19 3.45 -31.06 3.45
CA VAL A 19 2.24 -30.37 2.95
C VAL A 19 1.38 -29.84 4.10
N THR A 20 1.35 -30.54 5.24
CA THR A 20 0.57 -30.12 6.41
C THR A 20 1.18 -28.94 7.16
N THR A 21 2.51 -28.85 7.27
CA THR A 21 3.19 -27.72 7.95
C THR A 21 3.06 -26.42 7.17
N ILE A 22 3.10 -26.46 5.84
CA ILE A 22 2.93 -25.27 4.99
C ILE A 22 1.48 -24.79 5.05
N ALA A 23 0.49 -25.69 4.97
CA ALA A 23 -0.92 -25.33 5.09
C ALA A 23 -1.27 -24.77 6.48
N GLN A 24 -0.70 -25.31 7.56
CA GLN A 24 -0.89 -24.77 8.92
C GLN A 24 -0.23 -23.41 9.13
N ALA A 25 0.98 -23.19 8.58
CA ALA A 25 1.66 -21.90 8.66
C ALA A 25 0.92 -20.80 7.87
N GLN A 26 0.41 -21.13 6.68
CA GLN A 26 -0.41 -20.23 5.86
C GLN A 26 -1.73 -19.88 6.55
N ASN A 27 -2.44 -20.88 7.10
CA ASN A 27 -3.69 -20.65 7.83
C ASN A 27 -3.48 -19.84 9.12
N THR A 28 -2.36 -20.03 9.83
CA THR A 28 -2.06 -19.26 11.05
C THR A 28 -1.75 -17.81 10.73
N THR A 29 -1.04 -17.55 9.62
CA THR A 29 -0.70 -16.19 9.19
C THR A 29 -1.94 -15.42 8.76
N GLN A 30 -2.82 -16.05 7.97
CA GLN A 30 -4.06 -15.42 7.51
C GLN A 30 -5.05 -15.16 8.66
N ALA A 31 -5.25 -16.13 9.56
CA ALA A 31 -6.11 -15.95 10.73
C ALA A 31 -5.62 -14.84 11.68
N ASN A 32 -4.29 -14.68 11.80
CA ASN A 32 -3.70 -13.60 12.58
C ASN A 32 -3.94 -12.23 11.93
N THR A 33 -3.87 -12.12 10.60
CA THR A 33 -4.15 -10.84 9.92
C THR A 33 -5.63 -10.47 9.98
N ASP A 34 -6.55 -11.41 9.78
CA ASP A 34 -7.98 -11.12 9.89
C ASP A 34 -8.35 -10.61 11.29
N ALA A 35 -7.72 -11.18 12.33
CA ALA A 35 -7.86 -10.69 13.70
C ALA A 35 -7.30 -9.26 13.89
N LEU A 36 -6.19 -8.91 13.22
CA LEU A 36 -5.66 -7.55 13.24
C LEU A 36 -6.59 -6.56 12.55
N PHE A 37 -7.19 -6.91 11.40
CA PHE A 37 -8.19 -6.05 10.74
C PHE A 37 -9.41 -5.83 11.64
N GLN A 38 -9.97 -6.90 12.22
CA GLN A 38 -11.09 -6.77 13.15
C GLN A 38 -10.75 -5.88 14.36
N LYS A 39 -9.53 -6.00 14.89
CA LYS A 39 -9.04 -5.15 15.97
C LYS A 39 -8.95 -3.69 15.52
N ALA A 40 -8.37 -3.41 14.36
CA ALA A 40 -8.26 -2.06 13.82
C ALA A 40 -9.64 -1.43 13.58
N GLU A 41 -10.57 -2.17 12.98
CA GLU A 41 -11.96 -1.74 12.72
C GLU A 41 -12.74 -1.49 14.02
N SER A 42 -12.51 -2.28 15.06
CA SER A 42 -13.08 -2.03 16.39
C SER A 42 -12.51 -0.76 17.02
N LEU A 43 -11.19 -0.57 16.95
CA LEU A 43 -10.52 0.61 17.49
C LEU A 43 -10.92 1.88 16.74
N ALA A 44 -11.16 1.82 15.42
CA ALA A 44 -11.54 2.98 14.62
C ALA A 44 -12.81 3.71 15.11
N LYS A 45 -13.61 3.05 15.96
CA LYS A 45 -14.83 3.62 16.57
C LYS A 45 -14.57 4.40 17.85
N SER A 46 -13.47 4.15 18.57
CA SER A 46 -13.23 4.71 19.91
C SER A 46 -11.79 5.17 20.17
N ASP A 47 -10.82 4.67 19.41
CA ASP A 47 -9.39 4.95 19.50
C ASP A 47 -8.76 4.90 18.10
N ILE A 48 -8.84 6.02 17.38
CA ILE A 48 -8.31 6.11 16.01
C ILE A 48 -6.78 6.01 15.99
N ALA A 49 -6.09 6.53 17.01
CA ALA A 49 -4.63 6.43 17.10
C ALA A 49 -4.18 4.96 17.24
N GLY A 50 -4.92 4.16 18.02
CA GLY A 50 -4.74 2.72 18.12
C GLY A 50 -5.07 1.99 16.83
N ALA A 51 -6.15 2.36 16.14
CA ALA A 51 -6.50 1.77 14.84
C ALA A 51 -5.41 2.00 13.78
N LEU A 52 -4.92 3.24 13.67
CA LEU A 52 -3.80 3.59 12.79
C LEU A 52 -2.55 2.76 13.09
N ALA A 53 -2.21 2.57 14.37
CA ALA A 53 -1.06 1.74 14.77
C ALA A 53 -1.20 0.27 14.36
N VAL A 54 -2.43 -0.28 14.39
CA VAL A 54 -2.68 -1.64 13.93
C VAL A 54 -2.57 -1.74 12.40
N PHE A 55 -3.07 -0.76 11.64
CA PHE A 55 -2.89 -0.75 10.19
C PHE A 55 -1.42 -0.59 9.78
N GLU A 56 -0.65 0.26 10.48
CA GLU A 56 0.81 0.37 10.30
C GLU A 56 1.52 -0.98 10.49
N LEU A 57 1.12 -1.73 11.53
CA LEU A 57 1.64 -3.07 11.77
C LEU A 57 1.26 -4.06 10.65
N ILE A 58 0.01 -4.03 10.17
CA ILE A 58 -0.42 -4.88 9.05
C ILE A 58 0.39 -4.56 7.79
N MET A 59 0.58 -3.27 7.47
CA MET A 59 1.40 -2.85 6.33
C MET A 59 2.84 -3.36 6.47
N GLN A 60 3.49 -3.12 7.62
CA GLN A 60 4.85 -3.61 7.89
C GLN A 60 5.00 -5.12 7.74
N GLN A 61 4.00 -5.90 8.17
CA GLN A 61 4.06 -7.36 8.08
C GLN A 61 3.81 -7.90 6.67
N SER A 62 3.08 -7.15 5.84
CA SER A 62 2.64 -7.56 4.51
C SER A 62 3.52 -7.04 3.38
N VAL A 63 4.42 -6.07 3.62
CA VAL A 63 5.39 -5.60 2.61
C VAL A 63 6.07 -6.80 1.95
N GLU A 64 6.08 -6.81 0.61
CA GLU A 64 6.67 -7.84 -0.27
C GLU A 64 6.04 -9.25 -0.17
N LYS A 65 5.22 -9.53 0.84
CA LYS A 65 4.61 -10.86 1.08
C LYS A 65 3.20 -10.96 0.56
N ASP A 66 2.40 -9.92 0.77
CA ASP A 66 1.01 -9.88 0.36
C ASP A 66 0.59 -8.44 0.01
N ARG A 67 0.69 -8.15 -1.29
CA ARG A 67 0.31 -6.86 -1.87
C ARG A 67 -1.16 -6.49 -1.63
N ARG A 68 -2.06 -7.47 -1.63
CA ARG A 68 -3.49 -7.19 -1.44
C ARG A 68 -3.77 -6.79 -0.01
N MET A 69 -3.12 -7.47 0.93
CA MET A 69 -3.19 -7.14 2.34
C MET A 69 -2.60 -5.77 2.64
N PHE A 70 -1.44 -5.46 2.06
CA PHE A 70 -0.85 -4.12 2.13
C PHE A 70 -1.82 -3.07 1.61
N GLY A 71 -2.32 -3.23 0.38
CA GLY A 71 -3.22 -2.26 -0.26
C GLY A 71 -4.54 -2.06 0.49
N ARG A 72 -5.11 -3.12 1.09
CA ARG A 72 -6.29 -2.99 1.95
C ARG A 72 -5.97 -2.16 3.20
N ALA A 73 -4.87 -2.47 3.89
CA ALA A 73 -4.48 -1.74 5.10
C ALA A 73 -4.13 -0.27 4.80
N ASP A 74 -3.45 -0.01 3.69
CA ASP A 74 -3.13 1.33 3.21
C ASP A 74 -4.40 2.15 2.94
N GLY A 75 -5.39 1.56 2.25
CA GLY A 75 -6.69 2.20 2.01
C GLY A 75 -7.43 2.60 3.30
N GLU A 76 -7.62 1.66 4.23
CA GLU A 76 -8.28 1.93 5.51
C GLU A 76 -7.50 2.93 6.37
N TYR A 77 -6.17 2.88 6.31
CA TYR A 77 -5.28 3.83 6.97
C TYR A 77 -5.50 5.25 6.43
N TRP A 78 -5.55 5.42 5.11
CA TRP A 78 -5.77 6.73 4.47
C TRP A 78 -7.14 7.34 4.77
N ASP A 79 -8.18 6.52 4.91
CA ASP A 79 -9.51 7.00 5.33
C ASP A 79 -9.46 7.61 6.75
N LEU A 80 -8.73 6.97 7.67
CA LEU A 80 -8.54 7.48 9.03
C LEU A 80 -7.63 8.71 9.07
N ILE A 81 -6.54 8.74 8.30
CA ILE A 81 -5.64 9.90 8.21
C ILE A 81 -6.40 11.14 7.74
N GLN A 82 -7.24 11.01 6.72
CA GLN A 82 -8.07 12.12 6.22
C GLN A 82 -9.06 12.60 7.27
N LYS A 83 -9.76 11.67 7.93
CA LYS A 83 -10.76 11.99 8.97
C LYS A 83 -10.16 12.75 10.15
N GLU A 84 -8.99 12.32 10.63
CA GLU A 84 -8.29 12.93 11.76
C GLU A 84 -7.30 14.03 11.37
N ASN A 85 -7.19 14.34 10.07
CA ASN A 85 -6.24 15.33 9.54
C ASN A 85 -4.79 15.07 10.02
N SER A 86 -4.40 13.79 10.11
CA SER A 86 -3.16 13.31 10.74
C SER A 86 -2.02 13.09 9.75
N TYR A 87 -1.93 13.93 8.72
CA TYR A 87 -0.93 13.81 7.65
C TYR A 87 0.54 13.77 8.11
N PRO A 88 0.98 14.49 9.17
CA PRO A 88 2.34 14.34 9.68
C PRO A 88 2.69 12.90 10.08
N ARG A 89 1.74 12.17 10.68
CA ARG A 89 1.93 10.77 11.06
C ARG A 89 2.12 9.87 9.83
N ALA A 90 1.32 10.07 8.79
CA ALA A 90 1.47 9.35 7.54
C ALA A 90 2.84 9.60 6.90
N TYR A 91 3.29 10.85 6.88
CA TYR A 91 4.63 11.20 6.40
C TYR A 91 5.74 10.46 7.17
N ASP A 92 5.72 10.55 8.51
CA ASP A 92 6.75 9.92 9.34
C ASP A 92 6.77 8.40 9.16
N PHE A 93 5.60 7.76 9.10
CA PHE A 93 5.48 6.32 8.93
C PHE A 93 5.99 5.86 7.56
N PHE A 94 5.47 6.44 6.47
CA PHE A 94 5.83 5.97 5.13
C PHE A 94 7.26 6.35 4.73
N ALA A 95 7.82 7.44 5.24
CA ALA A 95 9.23 7.75 5.05
C ALA A 95 10.15 6.70 5.70
N GLN A 96 9.80 6.22 6.90
CA GLN A 96 10.54 5.14 7.56
C GLN A 96 10.34 3.80 6.84
N LEU A 97 9.11 3.52 6.40
CA LEU A 97 8.80 2.28 5.69
C LEU A 97 9.54 2.21 4.34
N ALA A 98 9.60 3.31 3.60
CA ALA A 98 10.34 3.40 2.34
C ALA A 98 11.85 3.28 2.54
N ALA A 99 12.39 3.84 3.63
CA ALA A 99 13.80 3.65 3.97
C ALA A 99 14.15 2.17 4.28
N ALA A 100 13.21 1.43 4.89
CA ALA A 100 13.38 0.00 5.17
C ALA A 100 13.12 -0.89 3.93
N HIS A 101 12.29 -0.44 3.00
CA HIS A 101 11.86 -1.19 1.82
C HIS A 101 12.00 -0.38 0.52
N PRO A 102 13.23 0.00 0.13
CA PRO A 102 13.46 0.93 -0.99
C PRO A 102 13.11 0.36 -2.37
N GLU A 103 12.91 -0.95 -2.49
CA GLU A 103 12.56 -1.65 -3.73
C GLU A 103 11.06 -2.00 -3.82
N SER A 104 10.27 -1.64 -2.81
CA SER A 104 8.83 -1.92 -2.81
C SER A 104 8.05 -0.81 -3.50
N ALA A 105 7.51 -1.10 -4.69
CA ALA A 105 6.72 -0.16 -5.46
C ALA A 105 5.48 0.34 -4.68
N ASP A 106 4.81 -0.54 -3.92
CA ASP A 106 3.64 -0.16 -3.14
C ASP A 106 4.04 0.84 -2.03
N VAL A 107 5.13 0.57 -1.30
CA VAL A 107 5.63 1.45 -0.25
C VAL A 107 6.07 2.80 -0.81
N LEU A 108 6.78 2.82 -1.94
CA LEU A 108 7.19 4.06 -2.60
C LEU A 108 6.00 4.88 -3.11
N GLY A 109 4.96 4.22 -3.65
CA GLY A 109 3.71 4.87 -4.04
C GLY A 109 2.99 5.51 -2.84
N SER A 110 2.94 4.81 -1.71
CA SER A 110 2.35 5.34 -0.47
C SER A 110 3.22 6.44 0.16
N GLU A 111 4.56 6.38 0.05
CA GLU A 111 5.46 7.46 0.45
C GLU A 111 5.20 8.75 -0.36
N GLY A 112 5.11 8.66 -1.69
CA GLY A 112 4.78 9.82 -2.52
C GLY A 112 3.45 10.46 -2.11
N SER A 113 2.45 9.62 -1.81
CA SER A 113 1.13 10.06 -1.33
C SER A 113 1.22 10.71 0.06
N ALA A 114 2.02 10.15 0.96
CA ALA A 114 2.28 10.69 2.30
C ALA A 114 2.92 12.07 2.26
N ILE A 115 3.92 12.26 1.40
CA ILE A 115 4.58 13.55 1.19
C ILE A 115 3.59 14.57 0.61
N GLY A 116 2.82 14.19 -0.42
CA GLY A 116 1.80 15.06 -1.01
C GLY A 116 0.72 15.48 0.00
N GLY A 117 0.26 14.54 0.83
CA GLY A 117 -0.68 14.82 1.92
C GLY A 117 -0.11 15.77 2.97
N TYR A 118 1.16 15.58 3.35
CA TYR A 118 1.85 16.46 4.30
C TYR A 118 2.05 17.88 3.75
N LEU A 119 2.43 18.02 2.49
CA LEU A 119 2.49 19.32 1.80
C LEU A 119 1.13 20.02 1.78
N GLY A 120 0.06 19.30 1.43
CA GLY A 120 -1.31 19.82 1.47
C GLY A 120 -1.73 20.25 2.88
N TRP A 121 -1.34 19.47 3.90
CA TRP A 121 -1.59 19.80 5.30
C TRP A 121 -0.86 21.08 5.73
N LEU A 122 0.44 21.22 5.42
CA LEU A 122 1.21 22.43 5.71
C LEU A 122 0.54 23.67 5.11
N GLN A 123 0.10 23.58 3.85
CA GLN A 123 -0.60 24.67 3.19
C GLN A 123 -1.94 24.98 3.87
N SER A 124 -2.75 23.96 4.17
CA SER A 124 -4.07 24.13 4.81
C SER A 124 -4.00 24.76 6.20
N LYS A 125 -2.88 24.60 6.91
CA LYS A 125 -2.64 25.16 8.24
C LYS A 125 -1.93 26.52 8.20
N GLY A 126 -1.64 27.07 7.01
CA GLY A 126 -0.86 28.29 6.85
C GLY A 126 0.61 28.13 7.29
N LEU A 127 1.07 26.89 7.47
CA LEU A 127 2.44 26.57 7.86
C LEU A 127 3.39 26.53 6.66
N GLY A 128 2.85 26.47 5.43
CA GLY A 128 3.64 26.48 4.20
C GLY A 128 4.53 27.73 4.05
N GLN A 129 4.09 28.89 4.55
CA GLN A 129 4.88 30.14 4.55
C GLN A 129 5.91 30.21 5.68
N LEU A 130 5.76 29.36 6.70
CA LEU A 130 6.70 29.22 7.80
C LEU A 130 7.78 28.16 7.51
N ALA A 131 7.49 27.29 6.54
CA ALA A 131 8.46 26.35 6.01
C ALA A 131 9.37 27.05 4.99
N ASP A 132 10.66 26.70 5.03
CA ASP A 132 11.63 27.13 4.03
C ASP A 132 11.18 26.70 2.62
N GLU A 133 11.22 27.62 1.65
CA GLU A 133 10.86 27.32 0.25
C GLU A 133 11.70 26.17 -0.31
N GLN A 134 12.98 26.09 0.09
CA GLN A 134 13.86 24.99 -0.30
C GLN A 134 13.42 23.66 0.30
N PHE A 135 12.88 23.67 1.52
CA PHE A 135 12.32 22.47 2.16
C PHE A 135 11.07 21.99 1.43
N ILE A 136 10.15 22.90 1.08
CA ILE A 136 8.94 22.56 0.30
C ILE A 136 9.33 21.98 -1.08
N ALA A 137 10.26 22.63 -1.79
CA ALA A 137 10.75 22.13 -3.07
C ALA A 137 11.42 20.74 -2.96
N THR A 138 12.16 20.50 -1.87
CA THR A 138 12.79 19.19 -1.62
C THR A 138 11.75 18.10 -1.40
N LEU A 139 10.70 18.38 -0.62
CA LEU A 139 9.59 17.44 -0.43
C LEU A 139 8.85 17.18 -1.75
N ASP A 140 8.55 18.23 -2.51
CA ASP A 140 7.88 18.11 -3.81
C ASP A 140 8.66 17.22 -4.78
N SER A 141 9.96 17.45 -4.91
CA SER A 141 10.87 16.60 -5.70
C SER A 141 10.89 15.17 -5.18
N LYS A 142 10.92 14.97 -3.86
CA LYS A 142 10.94 13.63 -3.26
C LYS A 142 9.65 12.87 -3.55
N ALA A 143 8.48 13.51 -3.50
CA ALA A 143 7.21 12.88 -3.84
C ALA A 143 7.19 12.41 -5.31
N HIS A 144 7.63 13.28 -6.24
CA HIS A 144 7.78 12.92 -7.64
C HIS A 144 8.71 11.72 -7.84
N ASP A 145 9.88 11.73 -7.22
CA ASP A 145 10.86 10.66 -7.33
C ASP A 145 10.32 9.34 -6.77
N ALA A 146 9.59 9.37 -5.66
CA ALA A 146 8.98 8.18 -5.07
C ALA A 146 7.98 7.55 -6.04
N PHE A 147 7.07 8.34 -6.61
CA PHE A 147 6.12 7.84 -7.62
C PHE A 147 6.80 7.35 -8.89
N ALA A 148 7.78 8.09 -9.42
CA ALA A 148 8.50 7.71 -10.63
C ALA A 148 9.29 6.40 -10.43
N LYS A 149 9.93 6.21 -9.27
CA LYS A 149 10.61 4.96 -8.92
C LYS A 149 9.62 3.81 -8.77
N ALA A 150 8.50 4.02 -8.08
CA ALA A 150 7.46 3.01 -7.93
C ALA A 150 6.96 2.51 -9.30
N LEU A 151 6.64 3.43 -10.22
CA LEU A 151 6.18 3.08 -11.57
C LEU A 151 7.27 2.48 -12.47
N LYS A 152 8.55 2.74 -12.18
CA LYS A 152 9.66 2.07 -12.85
C LYS A 152 9.80 0.62 -12.41
N ILE A 153 9.57 0.34 -11.12
CA ILE A 153 9.61 -1.02 -10.56
C ILE A 153 8.37 -1.81 -11.01
N ASP A 154 7.20 -1.20 -10.90
CA ASP A 154 5.92 -1.77 -11.32
C ASP A 154 5.06 -0.71 -12.05
N PRO A 155 5.01 -0.76 -13.39
CA PRO A 155 4.21 0.16 -14.19
C PRO A 155 2.70 0.10 -13.94
N GLU A 156 2.19 -0.99 -13.36
CA GLU A 156 0.77 -1.17 -13.04
C GLU A 156 0.45 -0.89 -11.56
N ASN A 157 1.42 -0.33 -10.81
CA ASN A 157 1.28 -0.12 -9.38
C ASN A 157 0.13 0.82 -9.05
N PHE A 158 -0.86 0.32 -8.29
CA PHE A 158 -2.05 1.08 -7.91
C PHE A 158 -1.73 2.34 -7.12
N SER A 159 -1.00 2.19 -6.00
CA SER A 159 -0.69 3.30 -5.09
C SER A 159 0.07 4.40 -5.83
N ALA A 160 0.99 4.03 -6.72
CA ALA A 160 1.73 4.98 -7.52
C ALA A 160 0.87 5.62 -8.63
N LEU A 161 0.13 4.85 -9.44
CA LEU A 161 -0.70 5.42 -10.49
C LEU A 161 -1.79 6.35 -9.92
N PHE A 162 -2.52 5.87 -8.92
CA PHE A 162 -3.62 6.62 -8.33
C PHE A 162 -3.10 7.81 -7.49
N GLY A 163 -2.16 7.56 -6.58
CA GLY A 163 -1.58 8.60 -5.73
C GLY A 163 -0.91 9.71 -6.53
N TYR A 164 -0.15 9.35 -7.57
CA TYR A 164 0.50 10.32 -8.43
C TYR A 164 -0.50 11.11 -9.27
N ALA A 165 -1.56 10.47 -9.77
CA ALA A 165 -2.61 11.17 -10.50
C ALA A 165 -3.30 12.24 -9.62
N ILE A 166 -3.55 11.92 -8.35
CA ILE A 166 -4.10 12.87 -7.37
C ILE A 166 -3.11 13.99 -7.10
N TYR A 167 -1.85 13.66 -6.81
CA TYR A 167 -0.80 14.63 -6.53
C TYR A 167 -0.63 15.65 -7.67
N GLU A 168 -0.49 15.18 -8.91
CA GLU A 168 -0.37 16.01 -10.10
C GLU A 168 -1.59 16.90 -10.33
N SER A 169 -2.79 16.44 -9.94
CA SER A 169 -4.03 17.20 -10.16
C SER A 169 -4.12 18.49 -9.35
N TYR A 170 -3.33 18.61 -8.28
CA TYR A 170 -3.25 19.84 -7.48
C TYR A 170 -2.28 20.87 -8.08
N LYS A 171 -1.45 20.47 -9.04
CA LYS A 171 -0.46 21.35 -9.66
C LYS A 171 -1.08 22.09 -10.86
N PRO A 172 -0.81 23.40 -11.03
CA PRO A 172 -1.33 24.18 -12.15
C PRO A 172 -1.03 23.58 -13.53
N ASP A 173 0.15 22.99 -13.70
CA ASP A 173 0.66 22.37 -14.92
C ASP A 173 0.55 20.83 -14.94
N GLY A 174 0.29 20.20 -13.80
CA GLY A 174 0.20 18.74 -13.66
C GLY A 174 -1.10 18.11 -14.20
N LYS A 175 -2.10 18.90 -14.58
CA LYS A 175 -3.42 18.38 -15.00
C LYS A 175 -3.35 17.43 -16.21
N ALA A 176 -2.48 17.71 -17.17
CA ALA A 176 -2.30 16.84 -18.34
C ALA A 176 -1.73 15.48 -17.93
N HIS A 177 -0.68 15.48 -17.11
CA HIS A 177 -0.04 14.26 -16.62
C HIS A 177 -0.95 13.47 -15.67
N SER A 178 -1.71 14.13 -14.80
CA SER A 178 -2.78 13.52 -13.99
C SER A 178 -3.78 12.74 -14.86
N LYS A 179 -4.21 13.33 -15.98
CA LYS A 179 -5.12 12.67 -16.93
C LYS A 179 -4.49 11.43 -17.58
N GLU A 180 -3.20 11.49 -17.94
CA GLU A 180 -2.48 10.34 -18.48
C GLU A 180 -2.36 9.20 -17.45
N LEU A 181 -2.06 9.52 -16.19
CA LEU A 181 -1.97 8.55 -15.09
C LEU A 181 -3.31 7.87 -14.83
N PHE A 182 -4.41 8.65 -14.78
CA PHE A 182 -5.75 8.08 -14.68
C PHE A 182 -6.14 7.22 -15.88
N ALA A 183 -5.74 7.60 -17.09
CA ALA A 183 -5.97 6.79 -18.28
C ALA A 183 -5.22 5.45 -18.22
N LYS A 184 -3.97 5.44 -17.73
CA LYS A 184 -3.22 4.21 -17.46
C LYS A 184 -3.92 3.35 -16.40
N LEU A 185 -4.41 3.96 -15.32
CA LEU A 185 -5.14 3.23 -14.29
C LEU A 185 -6.43 2.60 -14.84
N ASP A 186 -7.15 3.27 -15.73
CA ASP A 186 -8.36 2.72 -16.36
C ASP A 186 -8.10 1.47 -17.21
N THR A 187 -6.93 1.34 -17.84
CA THR A 187 -6.61 0.13 -18.64
C THR A 187 -6.52 -1.12 -17.77
N LEU A 188 -6.25 -0.96 -16.48
CA LEU A 188 -6.13 -2.04 -15.50
C LEU A 188 -7.50 -2.56 -15.03
N ARG A 189 -8.60 -1.87 -15.35
CA ARG A 189 -9.94 -2.14 -14.80
C ARG A 189 -10.42 -3.58 -14.99
N ALA A 190 -10.19 -4.16 -16.16
CA ALA A 190 -10.61 -5.54 -16.45
C ALA A 190 -9.80 -6.58 -15.65
N GLY A 191 -8.50 -6.31 -15.41
CA GLY A 191 -7.60 -7.22 -14.69
C GLY A 191 -7.63 -7.06 -13.17
N HIS A 192 -8.14 -5.94 -12.67
CA HIS A 192 -8.07 -5.56 -11.26
C HIS A 192 -9.45 -5.19 -10.69
N PRO A 193 -10.44 -6.11 -10.71
CA PRO A 193 -11.82 -5.81 -10.27
C PRO A 193 -11.93 -5.46 -8.78
N TYR A 194 -10.89 -5.75 -7.99
CA TYR A 194 -10.83 -5.50 -6.55
C TYR A 194 -10.32 -4.11 -6.17
N TYR A 195 -9.84 -3.31 -7.14
CA TYR A 195 -9.53 -1.90 -6.88
C TYR A 195 -10.79 -1.09 -6.57
N PRO A 196 -10.68 0.02 -5.82
CA PRO A 196 -11.83 0.83 -5.43
C PRO A 196 -12.32 1.73 -6.59
N TRP A 197 -12.80 1.12 -7.68
CA TRP A 197 -13.15 1.82 -8.92
C TRP A 197 -14.16 2.96 -8.76
N SER A 198 -15.15 2.80 -7.88
CA SER A 198 -16.12 3.86 -7.58
C SER A 198 -15.45 5.10 -6.99
N TYR A 199 -14.49 4.92 -6.09
CA TYR A 199 -13.72 6.02 -5.50
C TYR A 199 -12.80 6.67 -6.53
N ILE A 200 -12.14 5.87 -7.37
CA ILE A 200 -11.31 6.37 -8.47
C ILE A 200 -12.13 7.24 -9.42
N ASP A 201 -13.33 6.78 -9.82
CA ASP A 201 -14.23 7.51 -10.70
C ASP A 201 -14.71 8.82 -10.05
N GLN A 202 -15.03 8.81 -8.76
CA GLN A 202 -15.36 10.01 -8.00
C GLN A 202 -14.21 11.02 -8.01
N MET A 203 -12.98 10.58 -7.74
CA MET A 203 -11.82 11.45 -7.70
C MET A 203 -11.48 12.01 -9.08
N LYS A 204 -11.55 11.19 -10.15
CA LYS A 204 -11.40 11.66 -11.53
C LYS A 204 -12.38 12.77 -11.87
N LYS A 205 -13.66 12.61 -11.51
CA LYS A 205 -14.68 13.63 -11.73
C LYS A 205 -14.35 14.93 -11.00
N GLN A 206 -13.99 14.85 -9.72
CA GLN A 206 -13.64 16.01 -8.90
C GLN A 206 -12.40 16.75 -9.41
N ARG A 207 -11.39 16.03 -9.88
CA ARG A 207 -10.07 16.59 -10.23
C ARG A 207 -9.96 17.03 -11.69
N LEU A 208 -10.59 16.30 -12.60
CA LEU A 208 -10.48 16.56 -14.03
C LEU A 208 -11.66 17.34 -14.60
N GLY A 209 -12.83 17.28 -13.95
CA GLY A 209 -14.04 18.01 -14.35
C GLY A 209 -14.87 17.34 -15.44
N ASN A 210 -14.81 16.00 -15.54
CA ASN A 210 -15.62 15.20 -16.47
C ASN A 210 -16.78 14.50 -15.75
#